data_AF-A0A559SLJ1-F1
#
_entry.id   AF-A0A559SLJ1-F1
#
_cell.length_a   1.000
_cell.length_b   1.000
_cell.length_c   1.000
_cell.angle_alpha   90.00
_cell.angle_beta   90.00
_cell.angle_gamma   90.00
#
_symmetry.space_group_name_H-M   'P 1'
#
loop_
_entity.id
_entity.type
_entity.pdbx_description
1 polymer ?
#
loop_
_entity_poly.entity_id
_entity_poly.type
_entity_poly.pdbx_seq_one_letter_code
_entity_poly.pdbx_strand_id
1 'polypeptide(L)'
;MSLLRNFIFTAVAVLSLSVANGSMAADAPSAEEQSMADFIKTTPGCLEFSDQCSICAMVDGKAECSTPKIACVKKPYVCTKRADN
;
A
#
# COMPACT_ATOMS: atom_id res chain seq x y z
N MET A 1 -44.72 29.26 47.45
CA MET A 1 -43.52 29.68 48.21
C MET A 1 -42.90 28.45 48.87
N SER A 2 -41.78 27.98 48.32
CA SER A 2 -40.66 27.30 49.01
C SER A 2 -39.63 27.03 47.91
N LEU A 3 -38.71 27.97 47.67
CA LEU A 3 -37.36 27.97 48.26
C LEU A 3 -36.60 26.73 47.80
N LEU A 4 -35.89 26.83 46.69
CA LEU A 4 -34.42 26.91 46.69
C LEU A 4 -33.78 25.95 47.69
N ARG A 5 -33.24 24.82 47.21
CA ARG A 5 -31.93 24.24 47.57
C ARG A 5 -31.91 22.76 47.24
N ASN A 6 -31.32 22.41 46.10
CA ASN A 6 -30.00 21.78 46.16
C ASN A 6 -29.49 21.57 44.75
N PHE A 7 -28.59 22.47 44.38
CA PHE A 7 -27.47 22.20 43.49
C PHE A 7 -26.82 20.89 43.89
N ILE A 8 -27.00 19.82 43.12
CA ILE A 8 -25.91 18.91 42.81
C ILE A 8 -26.12 18.50 41.35
N PHE A 9 -25.61 19.35 40.44
CA PHE A 9 -25.35 18.95 39.07
C PHE A 9 -24.32 17.83 39.13
N THR A 10 -24.77 16.57 39.14
CA THR A 10 -23.92 15.41 38.98
C THR A 10 -23.45 15.34 37.53
N ALA A 11 -22.47 16.17 37.20
CA ALA A 11 -21.69 16.04 35.97
C ALA A 11 -20.77 14.82 36.12
N VAL A 12 -21.33 13.63 35.90
CA VAL A 12 -20.51 12.43 35.69
C VAL A 12 -19.96 12.54 34.27
N ALA A 13 -18.77 13.14 34.15
CA ALA A 13 -17.99 13.10 32.92
C ALA A 13 -17.52 11.66 32.71
N VAL A 14 -18.29 10.88 31.96
CA VAL A 14 -17.86 9.57 31.48
C VAL A 14 -16.80 9.84 30.41
N LEU A 15 -15.52 9.76 30.79
CA LEU A 15 -14.42 9.65 29.84
C LEU A 15 -14.67 8.39 29.00
N SER A 16 -15.26 8.57 27.83
CA SER A 16 -15.35 7.51 26.82
C SER A 16 -13.94 7.32 26.27
N LEU A 17 -13.28 6.23 26.68
CA LEU A 17 -12.03 5.81 26.07
C LEU A 17 -12.31 5.46 24.61
N SER A 18 -11.90 6.33 23.70
CA SER A 18 -11.83 6.03 22.27
C SER A 18 -10.81 4.92 22.06
N VAL A 19 -11.27 3.67 22.00
CA VAL A 19 -10.44 2.58 21.48
C VAL A 19 -10.29 2.88 19.99
N ALA A 20 -9.17 3.50 19.63
CA ALA A 20 -8.73 3.53 18.25
C ALA A 20 -8.47 2.07 17.86
N ASN A 21 -9.46 1.43 17.23
CA ASN A 21 -9.26 0.23 16.44
C ASN A 21 -8.41 0.65 15.22
N GLY A 22 -7.12 0.88 15.46
CA GLY A 22 -6.13 0.83 14.40
C GLY A 22 -6.28 -0.54 13.77
N SER A 23 -6.85 -0.55 12.56
CA SER A 23 -6.89 -1.73 11.73
C SER A 23 -5.43 -2.05 11.47
N MET A 24 -4.87 -2.95 12.27
CA MET A 24 -3.60 -3.60 11.94
C MET A 24 -3.93 -4.39 10.68
N ALA A 25 -3.75 -3.76 9.52
CA ALA A 25 -3.59 -4.50 8.28
C ALA A 25 -2.41 -5.41 8.57
N ALA A 26 -2.72 -6.68 8.86
CA ALA A 26 -1.70 -7.67 9.05
C ALA A 26 -0.82 -7.62 7.81
N ASP A 27 0.47 -7.35 8.00
CA ASP A 27 1.49 -7.59 6.97
C ASP A 27 1.35 -9.07 6.60
N ALA A 28 0.60 -9.31 5.52
CA ALA A 28 0.49 -10.64 4.95
C ALA A 28 1.92 -11.08 4.62
N PRO A 29 2.30 -12.32 4.96
CA PRO A 29 3.66 -12.80 4.71
C PRO A 29 3.99 -12.52 3.25
N SER A 30 5.06 -11.76 3.03
CA SER A 30 5.56 -11.39 1.72
C SER A 30 5.89 -12.68 0.99
N ALA A 31 4.97 -13.12 0.13
CA ALA A 31 5.28 -14.14 -0.87
C ALA A 31 6.56 -13.67 -1.56
N GLU A 32 7.62 -14.47 -1.49
CA GLU A 32 8.99 -14.10 -1.86
C GLU A 32 9.00 -13.17 -3.06
N GLU A 33 9.17 -11.86 -2.79
CA GLU A 33 9.02 -10.86 -3.83
C GLU A 33 10.23 -10.96 -4.75
N GLN A 34 10.01 -11.41 -5.99
CA GLN A 34 11.08 -11.47 -6.99
C GLN A 34 11.71 -10.08 -7.18
N SER A 35 13.03 -10.01 -7.07
CA SER A 35 13.78 -8.77 -7.36
C SER A 35 13.65 -8.39 -8.83
N MET A 36 13.60 -7.08 -9.12
CA MET A 36 13.56 -6.57 -10.49
C MET A 36 14.76 -7.04 -11.32
N ALA A 37 15.95 -7.07 -10.70
CA ALA A 37 17.16 -7.53 -11.37
C ALA A 37 17.06 -9.00 -11.79
N ASP A 38 16.46 -9.84 -10.95
CA ASP A 38 16.29 -11.26 -11.24
C ASP A 38 15.21 -11.48 -12.31
N PHE A 39 14.13 -10.70 -12.28
CA PHE A 39 13.12 -10.73 -13.34
C PHE A 39 13.72 -10.37 -14.71
N ILE A 40 14.51 -9.31 -14.80
CA ILE A 40 15.15 -8.89 -16.05
C ILE A 40 16.10 -9.97 -16.57
N LYS A 41 16.89 -10.60 -15.69
CA LYS A 41 17.81 -11.69 -16.07
C LYS A 41 17.06 -12.93 -16.57
N THR A 42 15.93 -13.27 -15.95
CA THR A 42 15.16 -14.48 -16.25
C THR A 42 14.14 -14.29 -17.38
N THR A 43 13.88 -13.05 -17.78
CA THR A 43 12.93 -12.70 -18.86
C THR A 43 13.62 -11.95 -20.00
N PRO A 44 14.58 -12.57 -20.70
CA PRO A 44 15.26 -11.93 -21.82
C PRO A 44 14.28 -11.57 -22.94
N GLY A 45 14.54 -10.47 -23.65
CA GLY A 45 13.69 -10.00 -24.76
C GLY A 45 12.43 -9.25 -24.32
N CYS A 46 12.18 -9.10 -23.02
CA CYS A 46 11.14 -8.22 -22.51
C CYS A 46 11.54 -6.75 -22.67
N LEU A 47 10.74 -5.97 -23.40
CA LEU A 47 10.97 -4.55 -23.65
C LEU A 47 10.20 -3.66 -22.66
N GLU A 48 9.09 -4.15 -22.14
CA GLU A 48 8.27 -3.46 -21.15
C GLU A 48 7.69 -4.48 -20.17
N PHE A 49 7.69 -4.13 -18.89
CA PHE A 49 7.13 -4.94 -17.82
C PHE A 49 6.48 -4.09 -16.73
N SER A 50 5.64 -4.70 -15.91
CA SER A 50 4.93 -4.01 -14.83
C SER A 50 4.82 -4.88 -13.59
N ASP A 51 4.90 -4.26 -12.42
CA ASP A 51 4.55 -4.84 -11.11
C ASP A 51 3.15 -4.43 -10.64
N GLN A 52 2.30 -3.98 -11.58
CA GLN A 52 0.98 -3.37 -11.39
C GLN A 52 0.98 -1.98 -10.73
N CYS A 53 2.14 -1.50 -10.24
CA CYS A 53 2.29 -0.17 -9.66
C CYS A 53 3.00 0.79 -10.59
N SER A 54 4.04 0.30 -11.24
CA SER A 54 4.82 1.02 -12.24
C SER A 54 4.83 0.27 -13.56
N ILE A 55 5.02 1.03 -14.64
CA ILE A 55 5.37 0.50 -15.96
C ILE A 55 6.85 0.81 -16.15
N CYS A 56 7.63 -0.21 -16.49
CA CYS A 56 9.06 -0.13 -16.71
C CYS A 56 9.38 -0.50 -18.15
N ALA A 57 10.07 0.37 -18.87
CA ALA A 57 10.60 0.10 -20.21
C ALA A 57 12.11 -0.16 -20.15
N MET A 58 12.60 -1.06 -21.00
CA MET A 58 14.03 -1.28 -21.18
C MET A 58 14.59 -0.26 -22.17
N VAL A 59 15.41 0.67 -21.68
CA VAL A 59 16.10 1.71 -22.45
C VAL A 59 17.60 1.57 -22.22
N ASP A 60 18.37 1.38 -23.29
CA ASP A 60 19.83 1.20 -23.23
C ASP A 60 20.31 0.18 -22.18
N GLY A 61 19.56 -0.93 -22.06
CA GLY A 61 19.86 -2.01 -21.11
C GLY A 61 19.52 -1.71 -19.65
N LYS A 62 18.83 -0.60 -19.37
CA LYS A 62 18.35 -0.21 -18.04
C LYS A 62 16.83 -0.17 -18.02
N ALA A 63 16.24 -0.48 -16.86
CA ALA A 63 14.82 -0.30 -16.65
C ALA A 63 14.54 1.15 -16.25
N GLU A 64 13.76 1.85 -17.07
CA GLU A 64 13.21 3.16 -16.74
C GLU A 64 11.74 3.00 -16.36
N CYS A 65 11.39 3.36 -15.13
CA CYS A 65 10.07 3.09 -14.56
C CYS A 65 9.29 4.38 -14.27
N SER A 66 7.98 4.32 -14.47
CA SER A 66 7.06 5.37 -14.03
C SER A 66 7.00 5.47 -12.50
N THR A 67 6.57 6.62 -11.99
CA THR A 67 6.22 6.76 -10.57
C THR A 67 5.02 5.87 -10.21
N PRO A 68 5.06 5.12 -9.10
CA PRO A 68 3.96 4.28 -8.69
C PRO A 68 2.74 5.10 -8.25
N LYS A 69 1.54 4.57 -8.48
CA LYS A 69 0.28 5.21 -8.02
C LYS A 69 0.13 5.13 -6.50
N ILE A 70 -0.58 6.10 -5.92
CA ILE A 70 -0.90 6.12 -4.48
C ILE A 70 -1.64 4.84 -4.09
N ALA A 71 -1.22 4.26 -2.96
CA ALA A 71 -1.80 3.05 -2.37
C ALA A 71 -1.74 1.80 -3.27
N CYS A 72 -0.81 1.75 -4.23
CA CYS A 72 -0.61 0.53 -5.00
C CYS A 72 0.11 -0.55 -4.19
N VAL A 73 -0.38 -1.79 -4.28
CA VAL A 73 0.26 -2.97 -3.72
C VAL A 73 1.02 -3.66 -4.84
N LYS A 74 2.34 -3.77 -4.68
CA LYS A 74 3.23 -4.41 -5.65
C LYS A 74 2.82 -5.87 -5.88
N LYS A 75 2.89 -6.30 -7.13
CA LYS A 75 2.65 -7.68 -7.56
C LYS A 75 3.88 -8.22 -8.28
N PRO A 76 3.97 -9.55 -8.49
CA PRO A 76 5.04 -10.11 -9.30
C PRO A 76 5.13 -9.41 -10.66
N TYR A 77 6.36 -9.20 -11.14
CA TYR A 77 6.60 -8.57 -12.43
C TYR A 77 6.01 -9.41 -13.56
N VAL A 78 5.36 -8.73 -14.51
CA VAL A 78 4.81 -9.33 -15.72
C VAL A 78 5.34 -8.59 -16.93
N CYS A 79 5.85 -9.33 -17.91
CA CYS A 79 6.25 -8.75 -19.18
C CYS A 79 4.99 -8.35 -19.99
N THR A 80 4.87 -7.07 -20.31
CA THR A 80 3.73 -6.51 -21.06
C THR A 80 4.04 -6.33 -22.54
N LYS A 81 5.33 -6.20 -22.90
CA LYS A 81 5.78 -6.12 -24.29
C LYS A 81 7.09 -6.87 -24.50
N ARG A 82 7.20 -7.63 -25.58
CA ARG A 82 8.43 -8.30 -26.00
C ARG A 82 8.94 -7.77 -27.35
N ALA A 83 10.19 -8.05 -27.68
CA ALA A 83 10.81 -7.66 -28.94
C ALA A 83 10.32 -8.47 -30.16
N ASP A 84 9.72 -9.63 -29.93
CA ASP A 84 9.27 -10.59 -30.95
C ASP A 84 7.77 -10.46 -31.30
N ASN A 85 7.04 -9.50 -30.70
CA ASN A 85 5.62 -9.25 -30.92
C ASN A 85 5.31 -7.75 -31.10
#